data_AF-A0A1C7DQE8-F1
#
_entry.id   AF-A0A1C7DQE8-F1
#
_cell.length_a   1.000
_cell.length_b   1.000
_cell.length_c   1.000
_cell.angle_alpha   90.00
_cell.angle_beta   90.00
_cell.angle_gamma   90.00
#
_symmetry.space_group_name_H-M   'P 1'
#
loop_
_entity.id
_entity.type
_entity.pdbx_description
1 polymer ?
#
loop_
_entity_poly.entity_id
_entity_poly.type
_entity_poly.pdbx_seq_one_letter_code
_entity_poly.pdbx_strand_id
1 'polypeptide(L)'
;MKKKIFTRFTAILFLIGLMTAIQYNTINEPDRRDTRDVWEVRQELSREKKLHSQLLSEIGTLDETLDKYNTAADESPEQALRETAGELRNAVGLTETTGPGFEVLVEPSMEAVALGLEIEGISPDLLIRLVNEINRYDALYVSIDGKRIINTTSIRDINGQTSVNAKPVETPPFSIKIISKSVDDSEKLYNHLLASRILDDFYIDNMSLTVSVPQSDMVIEAYDGTIDTKYLQAIEGE
;
A
#
# COMPACT_ATOMS: atom_id res chain seq x y z
N MET A 1 26.60 20.27 78.17
CA MET A 1 26.78 18.91 77.62
C MET A 1 25.63 18.44 76.72
N LYS A 2 24.36 18.79 76.98
CA LYS A 2 23.19 18.36 76.18
C LYS A 2 23.25 18.75 74.69
N LYS A 3 23.65 19.99 74.33
CA LYS A 3 23.74 20.43 72.91
C LYS A 3 24.70 19.60 72.04
N LYS A 4 25.84 19.14 72.58
CA LYS A 4 26.80 18.30 71.84
C LYS A 4 26.28 16.89 71.55
N ILE A 5 25.37 16.39 72.40
CA ILE A 5 24.72 15.09 72.21
C ILE A 5 23.63 15.21 71.13
N PHE A 6 22.84 16.28 71.16
CA PHE A 6 21.84 16.56 70.12
C PHE A 6 22.48 16.74 68.74
N THR A 7 23.58 17.48 68.60
CA THR A 7 24.25 17.66 67.31
C THR A 7 24.83 16.35 66.75
N ARG A 8 25.37 15.48 67.61
CA ARG A 8 25.85 14.14 67.20
C ARG A 8 24.69 13.25 66.77
N PHE A 9 23.57 13.31 67.50
CA PHE A 9 22.37 12.54 67.19
C PHE A 9 21.76 12.95 65.84
N THR A 10 21.66 14.26 65.57
CA THR A 10 21.19 14.78 64.27
C THR A 10 22.11 14.37 63.12
N ALA A 11 23.42 14.39 63.31
CA ALA A 11 24.38 13.96 62.29
C ALA A 11 24.24 12.47 61.94
N ILE A 12 24.03 11.61 62.95
CA ILE A 12 23.81 10.17 62.74
C ILE A 12 22.49 9.93 62.02
N LEU A 13 21.41 10.61 62.42
CA LEU A 13 20.10 10.47 61.79
C LEU A 13 20.13 10.94 60.33
N PHE A 14 20.87 12.01 60.04
CA PHE A 14 21.09 12.50 58.69
C PHE A 14 21.85 11.49 57.82
N LEU A 15 22.90 10.86 58.35
CA LEU A 15 23.64 9.81 57.63
C LEU A 15 22.78 8.58 57.35
N ILE A 16 21.97 8.16 58.33
CA ILE A 16 21.04 7.04 58.14
C ILE A 16 19.98 7.41 57.08
N GLY A 17 19.39 8.60 57.16
CA GLY A 17 18.41 9.08 56.17
C GLY A 17 19.00 9.19 54.76
N LEU A 18 20.25 9.66 54.63
CA LEU A 18 20.97 9.70 53.36
C LEU A 18 21.20 8.29 52.80
N MET A 19 21.62 7.35 53.66
CA MET A 19 21.83 5.96 53.28
C MET A 19 20.52 5.30 52.83
N THR A 20 19.40 5.52 53.53
CA THR A 20 18.08 5.00 53.16
C THR A 20 17.57 5.62 51.86
N ALA A 21 17.82 6.92 51.62
CA ALA A 21 17.43 7.60 50.38
C ALA A 21 18.18 7.04 49.17
N ILE A 22 19.49 6.80 49.30
CA ILE A 22 20.30 6.16 48.25
C ILE A 22 19.78 4.73 47.99
N GLN A 23 19.52 3.96 49.05
CA GLN A 23 19.01 2.60 48.94
C GLN A 23 17.62 2.56 48.26
N TYR A 24 16.75 3.51 48.58
CA TYR A 24 15.44 3.66 47.96
C TYR A 24 15.55 4.01 46.47
N ASN A 25 16.45 4.92 46.09
CA ASN A 25 16.69 5.28 44.70
C ASN A 25 17.26 4.10 43.90
N THR A 26 18.14 3.30 44.49
CA THR A 26 18.71 2.09 43.86
C THR A 26 17.70 0.95 43.73
N ILE A 27 16.75 0.81 44.64
CA ILE A 27 15.72 -0.24 44.58
C ILE A 27 14.56 0.15 43.65
N ASN A 28 14.29 1.44 43.48
CA ASN A 28 13.23 1.97 42.60
C ASN A 28 13.64 2.12 41.13
N GLU A 29 14.85 1.72 40.76
CA GLU A 29 15.15 1.38 39.37
C GLU A 29 14.85 -0.11 39.20
N PRO A 30 13.60 -0.49 38.82
CA PRO A 30 13.36 -1.87 38.45
C PRO A 30 14.21 -2.11 37.22
N ASP A 31 15.21 -2.98 37.36
CA ASP A 31 15.85 -3.63 36.23
C ASP A 31 14.69 -4.25 35.45
N ARG A 32 14.31 -3.62 34.32
CA ARG A 32 13.14 -4.01 33.53
C ARG A 32 13.49 -5.35 32.91
N ARG A 33 13.32 -6.41 33.68
CA ARG A 33 13.53 -7.77 33.25
C ARG A 33 12.47 -8.02 32.19
N ASP A 34 12.92 -8.04 30.95
CA ASP A 34 12.10 -8.36 29.81
C ASP A 34 11.50 -9.75 30.03
N THR A 35 10.19 -9.81 30.27
CA THR A 35 9.44 -11.06 30.52
C THR A 35 8.99 -11.73 29.23
N ARG A 36 9.42 -11.23 28.06
CA ARG A 36 9.10 -11.82 26.76
C ARG A 36 9.79 -13.17 26.60
N ASP A 37 9.13 -14.10 25.91
CA ASP A 37 9.70 -15.39 25.59
C ASP A 37 10.96 -15.18 24.72
N VAL A 38 12.05 -15.87 25.04
CA VAL A 38 13.30 -15.83 24.25
C VAL A 38 13.02 -16.19 22.79
N TRP A 39 12.01 -17.02 22.52
CA TRP A 39 11.57 -17.34 21.17
C TRP A 39 10.93 -16.14 20.45
N GLU A 40 10.06 -15.38 21.13
CA GLU A 40 9.42 -14.17 20.61
C GLU A 40 10.47 -13.09 20.29
N VAL A 41 11.43 -12.89 21.20
CA VAL A 41 12.55 -11.95 21.00
C VAL A 41 13.43 -12.37 19.81
N ARG A 42 13.69 -13.66 19.63
CA ARG A 42 14.44 -14.16 18.46
C ARG A 42 13.67 -13.96 17.15
N GLN A 43 12.36 -14.15 17.18
CA GLN A 43 11.51 -13.94 16.02
C GLN A 43 11.46 -12.46 15.62
N GLU A 44 11.30 -11.57 16.59
CA GLU A 44 11.35 -10.11 16.39
C GLU A 44 12.71 -9.68 15.83
N LEU A 45 13.81 -10.14 16.44
CA LEU A 45 15.16 -9.87 15.95
C LEU A 45 15.37 -10.39 14.51
N SER A 46 14.82 -11.55 14.17
CA SER A 46 14.90 -12.09 12.82
C SER A 46 14.11 -11.25 11.81
N ARG A 47 12.93 -10.73 12.19
CA ARG A 47 12.17 -9.82 11.33
C ARG A 47 12.92 -8.51 11.14
N GLU A 48 13.47 -7.96 12.22
CA GLU A 48 14.22 -6.71 12.20
C GLU A 48 15.46 -6.83 11.32
N LYS A 49 16.21 -7.94 11.43
CA LYS A 49 17.35 -8.22 10.54
C LYS A 49 16.95 -8.36 9.08
N LYS A 50 15.80 -8.98 8.79
CA LYS A 50 15.28 -9.10 7.42
C LYS A 50 14.91 -7.72 6.87
N LEU A 51 14.20 -6.91 7.64
CA LEU A 51 13.85 -5.54 7.29
C LEU A 51 15.10 -4.70 7.04
N HIS A 52 16.08 -4.77 7.94
CA HIS A 52 17.36 -4.10 7.80
C HIS A 52 18.09 -4.50 6.50
N SER A 53 18.12 -5.78 6.17
CA SER A 53 18.72 -6.26 4.92
C SER A 53 17.95 -5.78 3.68
N GLN A 54 16.62 -5.70 3.74
CA GLN A 54 15.80 -5.16 2.65
C GLN A 54 16.07 -3.67 2.45
N LEU A 55 16.11 -2.89 3.54
CA LEU A 55 16.42 -1.47 3.51
C LEU A 55 17.83 -1.20 2.96
N LEU A 56 18.83 -1.99 3.35
CA LEU A 56 20.19 -1.87 2.80
C LEU A 56 20.23 -2.16 1.29
N SER A 57 19.46 -3.15 0.83
CA SER A 57 19.34 -3.43 -0.61
C SER A 57 18.69 -2.27 -1.34
N GLU A 58 17.66 -1.67 -0.75
CA GLU A 58 16.95 -0.53 -1.32
C GLU A 58 17.85 0.72 -1.40
N ILE A 59 18.61 0.99 -0.34
CA ILE A 59 19.64 2.05 -0.33
C ILE A 59 20.65 1.81 -1.45
N GLY A 60 21.16 0.59 -1.61
CA GLY A 60 22.11 0.28 -2.69
C GLY A 60 21.52 0.52 -4.09
N THR A 61 20.25 0.17 -4.30
CA THR A 61 19.58 0.45 -5.59
C THR A 61 19.33 1.94 -5.82
N LEU A 62 19.05 2.71 -4.76
CA LEU A 62 18.89 4.15 -4.83
C LEU A 62 20.22 4.85 -5.12
N ASP A 63 21.31 4.43 -4.46
CA ASP A 63 22.65 4.95 -4.73
C ASP A 63 23.09 4.65 -6.17
N GLU A 64 22.85 3.43 -6.68
CA GLU A 64 23.15 3.09 -8.09
C GLU A 64 22.33 3.96 -9.06
N THR A 65 21.08 4.25 -8.70
CA THR A 65 20.21 5.12 -9.51
C THR A 65 20.74 6.56 -9.49
N LEU A 66 21.16 7.08 -8.34
CA LEU A 66 21.78 8.40 -8.20
C LEU A 66 23.10 8.50 -9.00
N ASP A 67 23.94 7.47 -8.94
CA ASP A 67 25.20 7.44 -9.71
C ASP A 67 24.95 7.44 -11.22
N LYS A 68 23.94 6.69 -11.69
CA LYS A 68 23.49 6.74 -13.09
C LYS A 68 23.02 8.14 -13.47
N TYR A 69 22.26 8.80 -12.60
CA TYR A 69 21.79 10.16 -12.83
C TYR A 69 22.93 11.17 -12.89
N ASN A 70 23.89 11.11 -11.96
CA ASN A 70 25.05 11.99 -11.95
C ASN A 70 25.90 11.80 -13.22
N THR A 71 26.12 10.55 -13.63
CA THR A 71 26.91 10.23 -14.83
C THR A 71 26.19 10.67 -16.11
N ALA A 72 24.88 10.41 -16.22
CA ALA A 72 24.07 10.78 -17.38
C ALA A 72 23.86 12.30 -17.49
N ALA A 73 23.80 13.03 -16.37
CA ALA A 73 23.74 14.49 -16.36
C ALA A 73 25.02 15.14 -16.89
N ASP A 74 26.18 14.53 -16.63
CA ASP A 74 27.48 15.02 -17.10
C ASP A 74 27.73 14.68 -18.59
N GLU A 75 27.26 13.53 -19.08
CA GLU A 75 27.51 13.08 -20.46
C GLU A 75 26.41 13.50 -21.47
N SER A 76 25.14 13.53 -21.08
CA SER A 76 23.99 13.85 -21.95
C SER A 76 22.75 14.26 -21.13
N PRO A 77 22.69 15.50 -20.64
CA PRO A 77 21.60 15.96 -19.77
C PRO A 77 20.22 15.89 -20.46
N GLU A 78 20.14 16.04 -21.79
CA GLU A 78 18.87 15.87 -22.50
C GLU A 78 18.37 14.42 -22.49
N GLN A 79 19.26 13.43 -22.48
CA GLN A 79 18.87 12.02 -22.45
C GLN A 79 18.40 11.61 -21.06
N ALA A 80 19.13 12.01 -20.02
CA ALA A 80 18.74 11.77 -18.62
C ALA A 80 17.34 12.34 -18.34
N LEU A 81 17.06 13.58 -18.77
CA LEU A 81 15.74 14.20 -18.62
C LEU A 81 14.63 13.46 -19.36
N ARG A 82 14.91 12.91 -20.55
CA ARG A 82 13.93 12.12 -21.32
C ARG A 82 13.62 10.80 -20.63
N GLU A 83 14.62 10.14 -20.08
CA GLU A 83 14.47 8.89 -19.34
C GLU A 83 13.66 9.12 -18.06
N THR A 84 14.01 10.12 -17.23
CA THR A 84 13.21 10.49 -16.04
C THR A 84 11.78 10.85 -16.40
N ALA A 85 11.58 11.63 -17.46
CA ALA A 85 10.24 11.98 -17.91
C ALA A 85 9.45 10.72 -18.32
N GLY A 86 10.11 9.74 -18.94
CA GLY A 86 9.51 8.44 -19.26
C GLY A 86 9.12 7.64 -18.01
N GLU A 87 10.04 7.50 -17.06
CA GLU A 87 9.83 6.80 -15.78
C GLU A 87 8.67 7.43 -14.99
N LEU A 88 8.67 8.76 -14.86
CA LEU A 88 7.61 9.49 -14.17
C LEU A 88 6.26 9.30 -14.87
N ARG A 89 6.21 9.38 -16.20
CA ARG A 89 4.98 9.14 -16.97
C ARG A 89 4.44 7.73 -16.74
N ASN A 90 5.30 6.73 -16.65
CA ASN A 90 4.88 5.37 -16.32
C ASN A 90 4.38 5.26 -14.87
N ALA A 91 5.10 5.87 -13.91
CA ALA A 91 4.71 5.88 -12.51
C ALA A 91 3.34 6.53 -12.26
N VAL A 92 2.99 7.58 -13.01
CA VAL A 92 1.67 8.22 -12.94
C VAL A 92 0.62 7.56 -13.84
N GLY A 93 0.96 6.46 -14.53
CA GLY A 93 0.03 5.70 -15.37
C GLY A 93 -0.30 6.31 -16.74
N LEU A 94 0.49 7.27 -17.23
CA LEU A 94 0.31 7.91 -18.55
C LEU A 94 0.89 7.11 -19.72
N THR A 95 1.41 5.92 -19.45
CA THR A 95 1.90 4.98 -20.47
C THR A 95 1.19 3.65 -20.33
N GLU A 96 1.05 2.95 -21.45
CA GLU A 96 0.60 1.55 -21.47
C GLU A 96 1.58 0.69 -20.67
N THR A 97 1.06 -0.27 -19.92
CA THR A 97 1.88 -1.17 -19.10
C THR A 97 1.56 -2.62 -19.40
N THR A 98 2.60 -3.43 -19.54
CA THR A 98 2.50 -4.88 -19.72
C THR A 98 3.12 -5.60 -18.53
N GLY A 99 2.46 -6.64 -18.04
CA GLY A 99 3.00 -7.46 -16.96
C GLY A 99 2.12 -8.65 -16.59
N PRO A 100 2.53 -9.44 -15.59
CA PRO A 100 1.78 -10.59 -15.14
C PRO A 100 0.48 -10.15 -14.46
N GLY A 101 -0.63 -10.76 -14.83
CA GLY A 101 -1.94 -10.27 -14.44
C GLY A 101 -3.09 -11.20 -14.84
N PHE A 102 -4.31 -10.82 -14.51
CA PHE A 102 -5.51 -11.54 -14.91
C PHE A 102 -6.69 -10.59 -15.11
N GLU A 103 -7.71 -11.09 -15.80
CA GLU A 103 -8.94 -10.37 -16.10
C GLU A 103 -10.07 -10.89 -15.23
N VAL A 104 -10.87 -9.97 -14.70
CA VAL A 104 -12.13 -10.27 -14.01
C VAL A 104 -13.25 -9.75 -14.88
N LEU A 105 -14.07 -10.67 -15.38
CA LEU A 105 -15.24 -10.34 -16.17
C LEU A 105 -16.44 -10.18 -15.23
N VAL A 106 -17.10 -9.03 -15.30
CA VAL A 106 -18.34 -8.74 -14.58
C VAL A 106 -19.48 -8.95 -15.55
N GLU A 107 -20.39 -9.88 -15.25
CA GLU A 107 -21.53 -10.21 -16.10
C GLU A 107 -22.83 -10.18 -15.29
N PRO A 108 -24.00 -10.03 -15.92
CA PRO A 108 -25.27 -10.28 -15.24
C PRO A 108 -25.35 -11.73 -14.74
N SER A 109 -25.98 -11.97 -13.58
CA SER A 109 -26.23 -13.33 -13.11
C SER A 109 -27.20 -14.07 -14.03
N MET A 110 -27.03 -15.39 -14.17
CA MET A 110 -27.89 -16.20 -15.04
C MET A 110 -29.36 -16.13 -14.59
N GLU A 111 -29.61 -16.04 -13.29
CA GLU A 111 -30.94 -15.89 -12.71
C GLU A 111 -31.58 -14.56 -13.07
N ALA A 112 -30.83 -13.46 -13.00
CA ALA A 112 -31.34 -12.14 -13.37
C ALA A 112 -31.71 -12.08 -14.86
N VAL A 113 -30.87 -12.68 -15.72
CA VAL A 113 -31.15 -12.82 -17.16
C VAL A 113 -32.40 -13.68 -17.39
N ALA A 114 -32.52 -14.82 -16.69
CA ALA A 114 -33.66 -15.72 -16.83
C ALA A 114 -34.98 -15.12 -16.34
N LEU A 115 -34.93 -14.26 -15.31
CA LEU A 115 -36.08 -13.54 -14.77
C LEU A 115 -36.43 -12.28 -15.57
N GLY A 116 -35.59 -11.89 -16.54
CA GLY A 116 -35.79 -10.69 -17.35
C GLY A 116 -35.71 -9.40 -16.54
N LEU A 117 -34.89 -9.38 -15.49
CA LEU A 117 -34.63 -8.16 -14.72
C LEU A 117 -33.86 -7.15 -15.58
N GLU A 118 -34.13 -5.86 -15.40
CA GLU A 118 -33.29 -4.82 -16.00
C GLU A 118 -31.88 -4.91 -15.40
N ILE A 119 -30.87 -4.99 -16.26
CA ILE A 119 -29.47 -5.02 -15.84
C ILE A 119 -29.10 -3.61 -15.42
N GLU A 120 -29.14 -3.36 -14.11
CA GLU A 120 -28.70 -2.09 -13.55
C GLU A 120 -27.17 -1.97 -13.61
N GLY A 121 -26.68 -0.73 -13.60
CA GLY A 121 -25.25 -0.45 -13.49
C GLY A 121 -24.72 -0.86 -12.12
N ILE A 122 -23.44 -1.19 -12.06
CA ILE A 122 -22.76 -1.49 -10.78
C ILE A 122 -22.82 -0.30 -9.83
N SER A 123 -23.03 -0.52 -8.53
CA SER A 123 -22.99 0.55 -7.53
C SER A 123 -21.54 1.05 -7.30
N PRO A 124 -21.33 2.36 -7.05
CA PRO A 124 -19.98 2.88 -6.80
C PRO A 124 -19.32 2.22 -5.58
N ASP A 125 -20.10 1.97 -4.53
CA ASP A 125 -19.62 1.36 -3.29
C ASP A 125 -19.10 -0.06 -3.50
N LEU A 126 -19.78 -0.86 -4.33
CA LEU A 126 -19.36 -2.22 -4.65
C LEU A 126 -18.05 -2.23 -5.45
N LEU A 127 -17.92 -1.31 -6.42
CA LEU A 127 -16.70 -1.16 -7.20
C LEU A 127 -15.52 -0.69 -6.34
N ILE A 128 -15.75 0.25 -5.41
CA ILE A 128 -14.74 0.70 -4.43
C ILE A 128 -14.30 -0.48 -3.55
N ARG A 129 -15.23 -1.31 -3.06
CA ARG A 129 -14.90 -2.50 -2.26
C ARG A 129 -14.00 -3.46 -3.04
N LEU A 130 -14.32 -3.74 -4.31
CA LEU A 130 -13.50 -4.60 -5.16
C LEU A 130 -12.08 -4.03 -5.36
N VAL A 131 -11.97 -2.74 -5.69
CA VAL A 131 -10.66 -2.07 -5.87
C VAL A 131 -9.84 -2.13 -4.59
N ASN A 132 -10.45 -1.94 -3.42
CA ASN A 132 -9.75 -2.05 -2.15
C ASN A 132 -9.28 -3.49 -1.87
N GLU A 133 -10.08 -4.48 -2.25
CA GLU A 133 -9.72 -5.89 -2.12
C GLU A 133 -8.49 -6.23 -2.97
N ILE A 134 -8.45 -5.70 -4.20
CA ILE A 134 -7.33 -5.83 -5.12
C ILE A 134 -6.07 -5.13 -4.57
N ASN A 135 -6.22 -3.88 -4.11
CA ASN A 135 -5.10 -3.08 -3.56
C ASN A 135 -4.50 -3.69 -2.29
N ARG A 136 -5.25 -4.52 -1.54
CA ARG A 136 -4.72 -5.21 -0.34
C ARG A 136 -3.59 -6.20 -0.66
N TYR A 137 -3.48 -6.64 -1.91
CA TYR A 137 -2.45 -7.58 -2.38
C TYR A 137 -1.39 -6.92 -3.25
N ASP A 138 -1.16 -5.61 -3.06
CA ASP A 138 -0.14 -4.84 -3.78
C ASP A 138 -0.25 -4.97 -5.31
N ALA A 139 -1.49 -5.02 -5.82
CA ALA A 139 -1.74 -4.92 -7.24
C ALA A 139 -1.16 -3.59 -7.76
N LEU A 140 -0.35 -3.67 -8.80
CA LEU A 140 0.38 -2.51 -9.32
C LEU A 140 -0.53 -1.64 -10.18
N TYR A 141 -1.28 -2.28 -11.07
CA TYR A 141 -2.06 -1.56 -12.07
C TYR A 141 -3.42 -2.21 -12.25
N VAL A 142 -4.45 -1.37 -12.28
CA VAL A 142 -5.83 -1.79 -12.46
C VAL A 142 -6.47 -0.95 -13.56
N SER A 143 -7.28 -1.57 -14.39
CA SER A 143 -8.17 -0.87 -15.32
C SER A 143 -9.57 -1.44 -15.20
N ILE A 144 -10.55 -0.56 -15.11
CA ILE A 144 -11.97 -0.91 -14.99
C ILE A 144 -12.64 -0.43 -16.26
N ASP A 145 -13.19 -1.35 -17.05
CA ASP A 145 -13.91 -1.00 -18.28
C ASP A 145 -13.06 -0.11 -19.21
N GLY A 146 -11.81 -0.55 -19.42
CA GLY A 146 -10.80 0.17 -20.20
C GLY A 146 -10.21 1.42 -19.54
N LYS A 147 -10.68 1.83 -18.36
CA LYS A 147 -10.26 3.06 -17.67
C LYS A 147 -9.19 2.75 -16.63
N ARG A 148 -7.95 3.20 -16.90
CA ARG A 148 -6.82 3.07 -15.98
C ARG A 148 -7.10 3.74 -14.64
N ILE A 149 -6.90 3.00 -13.56
CA ILE A 149 -6.95 3.50 -12.19
C ILE A 149 -5.57 4.03 -11.81
N ILE A 150 -5.53 5.30 -11.43
CA ILE A 150 -4.40 6.01 -10.82
C ILE A 150 -4.77 6.50 -9.42
N ASN A 151 -3.79 6.99 -8.65
CA ASN A 151 -3.98 7.40 -7.25
C ASN A 151 -5.03 8.50 -7.03
N THR A 152 -5.29 9.33 -8.04
CA THR A 152 -6.27 10.43 -7.99
C THR A 152 -7.64 10.04 -8.58
N THR A 153 -7.83 8.77 -8.93
CA THR A 153 -9.07 8.27 -9.52
C THR A 153 -10.24 8.44 -8.56
N SER A 154 -11.32 9.04 -9.06
CA SER A 154 -12.60 9.05 -8.35
C SER A 154 -13.52 7.97 -8.89
N ILE A 155 -14.10 7.18 -7.98
CA ILE A 155 -15.21 6.26 -8.27
C ILE A 155 -16.44 6.81 -7.55
N ARG A 156 -17.46 7.25 -8.28
CA ARG A 156 -18.68 7.86 -7.72
C ARG A 156 -19.84 7.79 -8.68
N ASP A 157 -21.05 8.00 -8.17
CA ASP A 157 -22.22 8.25 -8.99
C ASP A 157 -22.16 9.66 -9.60
N ILE A 158 -22.40 9.75 -10.91
CA ILE A 158 -22.68 10.99 -11.64
C ILE A 158 -23.99 10.80 -12.41
N ASN A 159 -25.03 11.52 -12.02
CA ASN A 159 -26.36 11.51 -12.67
C ASN A 159 -27.02 10.11 -12.73
N GLY A 160 -26.85 9.28 -11.70
CA GLY A 160 -27.42 7.93 -11.62
C GLY A 160 -26.59 6.87 -12.33
N GLN A 161 -25.35 7.19 -12.71
CA GLN A 161 -24.42 6.24 -13.33
C GLN A 161 -23.09 6.24 -12.60
N THR A 162 -22.62 5.05 -12.24
CA THR A 162 -21.29 4.87 -11.67
C THR A 162 -20.24 5.27 -12.68
N SER A 163 -19.35 6.15 -12.24
CA SER A 163 -18.30 6.74 -13.06
C SER A 163 -16.93 6.53 -12.42
N VAL A 164 -15.97 6.15 -13.26
CA VAL A 164 -14.54 6.05 -12.94
C VAL A 164 -13.83 7.15 -13.73
N ASN A 165 -13.01 7.98 -13.07
CA ASN A 165 -12.36 9.13 -13.72
C ASN A 165 -13.34 10.09 -14.40
N ALA A 166 -14.52 10.28 -13.80
CA ALA A 166 -15.64 11.05 -14.36
C ALA A 166 -16.19 10.54 -15.70
N LYS A 167 -15.83 9.31 -16.10
CA LYS A 167 -16.41 8.60 -17.26
C LYS A 167 -17.33 7.49 -16.75
N PRO A 168 -18.54 7.36 -17.31
CA PRO A 168 -19.46 6.30 -16.91
C PRO A 168 -18.85 4.93 -17.21
N VAL A 169 -19.06 3.99 -16.30
CA VAL A 169 -18.74 2.57 -16.49
C VAL A 169 -19.89 1.94 -17.27
N GLU A 170 -19.57 1.09 -18.24
CA GLU A 170 -20.57 0.34 -18.99
C GLU A 170 -21.41 -0.55 -18.06
N THR A 171 -22.69 -0.70 -18.39
CA THR A 171 -23.54 -1.71 -17.75
C THR A 171 -22.99 -3.11 -18.09
N PRO A 172 -23.01 -4.08 -17.16
CA PRO A 172 -22.52 -5.43 -17.42
C PRO A 172 -23.04 -6.00 -18.75
N PRO A 173 -22.19 -6.66 -19.55
CA PRO A 173 -20.86 -7.14 -19.20
C PRO A 173 -19.71 -6.14 -19.44
N PHE A 174 -18.76 -6.05 -18.50
CA PHE A 174 -17.50 -5.30 -18.67
C PHE A 174 -16.35 -6.02 -17.98
N SER A 175 -15.11 -5.68 -18.33
CA SER A 175 -13.93 -6.33 -17.76
C SER A 175 -13.07 -5.42 -16.89
N ILE A 176 -12.42 -6.05 -15.91
CA ILE A 176 -11.46 -5.41 -15.00
C ILE A 176 -10.13 -6.14 -15.18
N LYS A 177 -9.12 -5.41 -15.65
CA LYS A 177 -7.76 -5.93 -15.87
C LYS A 177 -6.88 -5.56 -14.71
N ILE A 178 -6.09 -6.53 -14.21
CA ILE A 178 -5.24 -6.35 -13.04
C ILE A 178 -3.85 -6.89 -13.37
N ILE A 179 -2.81 -6.06 -13.16
CA ILE A 179 -1.40 -6.46 -13.25
C ILE A 179 -0.79 -6.39 -11.84
N SER A 180 -0.08 -7.45 -11.47
CA SER A 180 0.66 -7.57 -10.21
C SER A 180 2.17 -7.57 -10.44
N LYS A 181 2.96 -7.55 -9.37
CA LYS A 181 4.43 -7.46 -9.44
C LYS A 181 5.07 -8.71 -10.03
N SER A 182 4.47 -9.87 -9.76
CA SER A 182 4.95 -11.16 -10.22
C SER A 182 3.78 -12.09 -10.56
N VAL A 183 4.09 -13.20 -11.23
CA VAL A 183 3.10 -14.27 -11.49
C VAL A 183 2.61 -14.86 -10.16
N ASP A 184 3.50 -15.06 -9.19
CA ASP A 184 3.15 -15.59 -7.85
C ASP A 184 2.20 -14.65 -7.10
N ASP A 185 2.41 -13.33 -7.18
CA ASP A 185 1.50 -12.36 -6.57
C ASP A 185 0.14 -12.31 -7.30
N SER A 186 0.15 -12.47 -8.63
CA SER A 186 -1.08 -12.60 -9.43
C SER A 186 -1.87 -13.85 -9.03
N GLU A 187 -1.20 -14.98 -8.80
CA GLU A 187 -1.83 -16.21 -8.31
C GLU A 187 -2.39 -16.07 -6.89
N LYS A 188 -1.67 -15.39 -5.99
CA LYS A 188 -2.18 -15.11 -4.64
C LYS A 188 -3.45 -14.27 -4.69
N LEU A 189 -3.44 -13.18 -5.48
CA LEU A 189 -4.61 -12.31 -5.62
C LEU A 189 -5.77 -13.05 -6.30
N TYR A 190 -5.50 -13.85 -7.34
CA TYR A 190 -6.49 -14.71 -7.99
C TYR A 190 -7.18 -15.64 -6.98
N ASN A 191 -6.40 -16.40 -6.20
CA ASN A 191 -6.93 -17.32 -5.19
C ASN A 191 -7.67 -16.58 -4.08
N HIS A 192 -7.19 -15.39 -3.72
CA HIS A 192 -7.81 -14.54 -2.73
C HIS A 192 -9.19 -14.03 -3.18
N LEU A 193 -9.32 -13.53 -4.42
CA LEU A 193 -10.61 -13.10 -4.96
C LEU A 193 -11.60 -14.26 -5.03
N LEU A 194 -11.15 -15.46 -5.41
CA LEU A 194 -11.99 -16.66 -5.42
C LEU A 194 -12.51 -17.07 -4.03
N ALA A 195 -11.74 -16.79 -2.99
CA ALA A 195 -12.13 -17.08 -1.60
C ALA A 195 -12.81 -15.89 -0.90
N SER A 196 -12.85 -14.72 -1.55
CA SER A 196 -13.38 -13.50 -0.95
C SER A 196 -14.90 -13.42 -1.08
N ARG A 197 -15.51 -12.75 -0.11
CA ARG A 197 -16.96 -12.47 -0.09
C ARG A 197 -17.39 -11.49 -1.18
N ILE A 198 -16.43 -10.87 -1.88
CA ILE A 198 -16.73 -9.94 -2.97
C ILE A 198 -17.52 -10.61 -4.09
N LEU A 199 -17.30 -11.92 -4.35
CA LEU A 199 -18.09 -12.68 -5.33
C LEU A 199 -19.56 -12.76 -4.91
N ASP A 200 -19.82 -13.01 -3.62
CA ASP A 200 -21.17 -13.07 -3.05
C ASP A 200 -21.84 -11.68 -3.09
N ASP A 201 -21.11 -10.63 -2.77
CA ASP A 201 -21.61 -9.25 -2.77
C ASP A 201 -22.08 -8.83 -4.17
N PHE A 202 -21.33 -9.20 -5.22
CA PHE A 202 -21.75 -8.97 -6.60
C PHE A 202 -22.98 -9.79 -6.96
N TYR A 203 -23.06 -11.04 -6.49
CA TYR A 203 -24.20 -11.91 -6.75
C TYR A 203 -25.50 -11.40 -6.13
N ILE A 204 -25.43 -10.78 -4.94
CA ILE A 204 -26.57 -10.10 -4.30
C ILE A 204 -27.10 -8.97 -5.17
N ASP A 205 -26.21 -8.24 -5.85
CA ASP A 205 -26.55 -7.17 -6.79
C ASP A 205 -26.82 -7.69 -8.22
N ASN A 206 -27.19 -8.98 -8.37
CA ASN A 206 -27.52 -9.62 -9.66
C ASN A 206 -26.36 -9.67 -10.68
N MET A 207 -25.12 -9.66 -10.22
CA MET A 207 -23.92 -9.77 -11.06
C MET A 207 -23.09 -11.01 -10.72
N SER A 208 -22.46 -11.61 -11.71
CA SER A 208 -21.47 -12.68 -11.55
C SER A 208 -20.08 -12.16 -11.88
N LEU A 209 -19.09 -12.61 -11.12
CA LEU A 209 -17.68 -12.30 -11.33
C LEU A 209 -16.94 -13.55 -11.79
N THR A 210 -16.46 -13.53 -13.03
CA THR A 210 -15.64 -14.60 -13.61
C THR A 210 -14.18 -14.18 -13.60
N VAL A 211 -13.40 -14.76 -12.69
CA VAL A 211 -11.97 -14.50 -12.57
C VAL A 211 -11.20 -15.43 -13.51
N SER A 212 -10.50 -14.86 -14.48
CA SER A 212 -9.66 -15.62 -15.41
C SER A 212 -8.34 -16.04 -14.77
N VAL A 213 -7.75 -17.11 -15.31
CA VAL A 213 -6.45 -17.62 -14.85
C VAL A 213 -5.36 -16.58 -15.10
N PRO A 214 -4.40 -16.39 -14.18
CA PRO A 214 -3.24 -15.52 -14.39
C PRO A 214 -2.47 -15.82 -15.67
N GLN A 215 -2.12 -14.75 -16.38
CA GLN A 215 -1.35 -14.72 -17.61
C GLN A 215 -0.05 -13.95 -17.37
N SER A 216 1.01 -14.30 -18.09
CA SER A 216 2.31 -13.60 -18.00
C SER A 216 2.28 -12.21 -18.60
N ASP A 217 1.47 -12.02 -19.64
CA ASP A 217 1.51 -10.84 -20.50
C ASP A 217 0.10 -10.25 -20.62
N MET A 218 -0.29 -9.45 -19.62
CA MET A 218 -1.49 -8.64 -19.66
C MET A 218 -1.13 -7.20 -19.97
N VAL A 219 -1.91 -6.58 -20.85
CA VAL A 219 -1.76 -5.17 -21.24
C VAL A 219 -2.86 -4.34 -20.58
N ILE A 220 -2.46 -3.25 -19.93
CA ILE A 220 -3.35 -2.22 -19.42
C ILE A 220 -3.07 -0.89 -20.13
N GLU A 221 -4.16 -0.30 -20.64
CA GLU A 221 -4.22 1.02 -21.30
C GLU A 221 -3.58 2.13 -20.46
N ALA A 222 -3.07 3.16 -21.14
CA ALA A 222 -2.63 4.38 -20.50
C ALA A 222 -3.82 5.17 -19.93
N TYR A 223 -3.58 5.93 -18.87
CA TYR A 223 -4.52 6.92 -18.37
C TYR A 223 -4.76 8.00 -19.42
N ASP A 224 -6.03 8.22 -19.74
CA ASP A 224 -6.46 9.10 -20.84
C ASP A 224 -6.89 10.50 -20.36
N GLY A 225 -6.78 10.77 -19.06
CA GLY A 225 -7.03 12.08 -18.46
C GLY A 225 -5.78 12.95 -18.38
N THR A 226 -5.97 14.20 -17.96
CA THR A 226 -4.88 15.14 -17.69
C THR A 226 -4.62 15.23 -16.20
N ILE A 227 -3.36 15.10 -15.81
CA ILE A 227 -2.93 15.36 -14.43
C ILE A 227 -2.72 16.87 -14.28
N ASP A 228 -3.55 17.51 -13.46
CA ASP A 228 -3.41 18.94 -13.19
C ASP A 228 -2.21 19.20 -12.27
N THR A 229 -1.17 19.79 -12.85
CA THR A 229 0.07 20.16 -12.16
C THR A 229 0.12 21.63 -11.76
N LYS A 230 -0.98 22.39 -11.92
CA LYS A 230 -1.02 23.85 -11.73
C LYS A 230 -0.53 24.32 -10.36
N TYR A 231 -0.68 23.49 -9.33
CA TYR A 231 -0.26 23.79 -7.96
C TYR A 231 1.01 23.05 -7.53
N LEU A 232 1.63 22.28 -8.44
CA LEU A 232 2.91 21.63 -8.17
C LEU A 232 4.03 22.65 -8.39
N GLN A 233 4.83 22.86 -7.35
CA GLN A 233 6.05 23.65 -7.46
C GLN A 233 7.22 22.69 -7.43
N ALA A 234 8.08 22.75 -8.46
CA ALA A 234 9.34 22.05 -8.42
C ALA A 234 10.17 22.61 -7.27
N ILE A 235 10.69 21.72 -6.43
CA ILE A 235 11.67 22.10 -5.41
C ILE A 235 12.98 22.26 -6.17
N GLU A 236 13.52 23.49 -6.25
CA GLU A 236 14.90 23.68 -6.68
C GLU A 236 15.80 23.04 -5.61
N GLY A 237 16.55 22.01 -6.01
CA GLY A 237 17.52 21.38 -5.12
C GLY A 237 18.60 22.38 -4.70
N GLU A 238 19.03 22.32 -3.44
CA GLU A 238 20.28 22.94 -2.96
C GLU A 238 21.50 22.26 -3.56
#